data_AF-A0A2G9TAG8-F1
#
_entry.id   AF-A0A2G9TAG8-F1
#
_cell.length_a   1.000
_cell.length_b   1.000
_cell.length_c   1.000
_cell.angle_alpha   90.00
_cell.angle_beta   90.00
_cell.angle_gamma   90.00
#
_symmetry.space_group_name_H-M   'P 1'
#
loop_
_entity.id
_entity.type
_entity.pdbx_description
1 polymer ?
#
loop_
_entity_poly.entity_id
_entity_poly.type
_entity_poly.pdbx_seq_one_letter_code
_entity_poly.pdbx_strand_id
1 'polypeptide(L)' 'APAGKKIQIKVTALTDVICYYGCPYSSIEPKIMTDKAMTSPRICCPGQKNQVLVSNINPTPVITYSVFLQSTFVYNYRYV' A
#
# COMPACT_ATOMS: atom_id res chain seq x y z
N ALA A 1 -5.40 11.75 -9.58
CA ALA A 1 -6.87 11.68 -9.68
C ALA A 1 -7.39 12.94 -10.35
N PRO A 2 -8.47 12.83 -11.12
CA PRO A 2 -9.21 13.99 -11.60
C PRO A 2 -9.58 14.95 -10.46
N ALA A 3 -9.80 16.22 -10.78
CA ALA A 3 -10.24 17.20 -9.78
C ALA A 3 -11.51 16.72 -9.07
N GLY A 4 -11.57 16.90 -7.74
CA GLY A 4 -12.70 16.47 -6.91
C GLY A 4 -12.82 14.97 -6.65
N LYS A 5 -11.92 14.13 -7.20
CA LYS A 5 -11.90 12.68 -6.96
C LYS A 5 -10.82 12.26 -5.98
N LYS A 6 -11.12 11.27 -5.14
CA LYS A 6 -10.11 10.59 -4.31
C LYS A 6 -9.68 9.27 -4.95
N ILE A 7 -8.54 8.76 -4.53
CA ILE A 7 -8.04 7.44 -4.95
C ILE A 7 -8.34 6.45 -3.83
N GLN A 8 -9.02 5.35 -4.16
CA GLN A 8 -9.10 4.17 -3.31
C GLN A 8 -8.13 3.11 -3.83
N ILE A 9 -7.36 2.49 -2.93
CA ILE A 9 -6.44 1.39 -3.22
C ILE A 9 -6.80 0.19 -2.35
N LYS A 10 -6.70 -1.01 -2.92
CA LYS A 10 -6.78 -2.27 -2.17
C LYS A 10 -5.69 -3.24 -2.65
N VAL A 11 -4.99 -3.87 -1.72
CA VAL A 11 -4.02 -4.93 -2.03
C VAL A 11 -4.75 -6.27 -2.04
N THR A 12 -4.68 -7.00 -3.14
CA THR A 12 -5.47 -8.22 -3.38
C THR A 12 -4.63 -9.49 -3.26
N ALA A 13 -3.34 -9.43 -3.59
CA ALA A 13 -2.42 -10.56 -3.43
C ALA A 13 -1.05 -10.13 -2.90
N LEU A 14 -0.47 -11.02 -2.10
CA LEU A 14 0.88 -10.96 -1.54
C LEU A 14 1.52 -12.32 -1.85
N THR A 15 2.64 -12.33 -2.59
CA THR A 15 3.38 -13.56 -2.95
C THR A 15 4.82 -13.39 -2.52
N ASP A 16 5.35 -14.41 -1.84
CA ASP A 16 6.71 -14.39 -1.27
C ASP A 16 6.96 -13.17 -0.36
N VAL A 17 5.98 -12.87 0.49
CA VAL A 17 6.02 -11.77 1.46
C VAL A 17 6.06 -12.34 2.87
N ILE A 18 7.06 -11.95 3.66
CA ILE A 18 7.19 -12.36 5.06
C ILE A 18 6.31 -11.46 5.92
N CYS A 19 5.25 -12.03 6.49
CA CYS A 19 4.42 -11.35 7.47
C CYS A 19 5.14 -11.29 8.82
N TYR A 20 5.53 -10.09 9.21
CA TYR A 20 6.14 -9.81 10.51
C TYR A 20 5.71 -8.43 10.99
N TYR A 21 5.66 -8.22 12.31
CA TYR A 21 5.24 -6.93 12.87
C TYR A 21 6.13 -5.79 12.34
N GLY A 22 5.48 -4.75 11.81
CA GLY A 22 6.18 -3.63 11.16
C GLY A 22 6.72 -3.93 9.76
N CYS A 23 6.47 -5.10 9.18
CA CYS A 23 6.84 -5.48 7.81
C CYS A 23 8.32 -5.21 7.41
N PRO A 24 9.34 -5.51 8.24
CA PRO A 24 10.73 -5.09 7.98
C PRO A 24 11.36 -5.71 6.73
N TYR A 25 10.85 -6.84 6.23
CA TYR A 25 11.48 -7.58 5.12
C TYR A 25 10.99 -7.11 3.75
N SER A 26 9.68 -7.02 3.58
CA SER A 26 9.08 -6.51 2.35
C SER A 26 7.68 -5.96 2.64
N SER A 27 7.29 -4.91 1.91
CA SER A 27 5.94 -4.36 2.00
C SER A 27 5.58 -3.51 0.80
N ILE A 28 4.26 -3.34 0.62
CA ILE A 28 3.68 -2.28 -0.19
C ILE A 28 3.10 -1.20 0.73
N GLU A 29 3.42 0.06 0.43
CA GLU A 29 3.00 1.24 1.18
C GLU A 29 2.35 2.25 0.22
N PRO A 30 1.02 2.22 0.05
CA PRO A 30 0.28 3.31 -0.57
C PRO A 30 0.35 4.53 0.36
N LYS A 31 0.95 5.63 -0.11
CA LYS A 31 1.05 6.88 0.67
C LYS A 31 -0.31 7.58 0.68
N ILE A 32 -1.06 7.44 1.76
CA ILE A 32 -2.45 7.93 1.88
C ILE A 32 -2.63 9.09 2.88
N MET A 33 -1.60 9.36 3.69
CA MET A 33 -1.62 10.43 4.68
C MET A 33 -1.20 11.77 4.06
N THR A 34 -1.78 12.87 4.56
CA THR A 34 -1.43 14.23 4.13
C THR A 34 -0.06 14.66 4.62
N ASP A 35 0.30 14.26 5.85
CA ASP A 35 1.64 14.45 6.39
C ASP A 35 2.61 13.47 5.72
N LYS A 36 3.57 14.02 4.97
CA LYS A 36 4.57 13.26 4.22
C LYS A 36 5.68 12.70 5.11
N ALA A 37 5.82 13.19 6.35
CA ALA A 37 6.76 12.65 7.33
C ALA A 37 6.25 11.35 7.97
N MET A 38 4.93 11.10 7.92
CA MET A 38 4.34 9.90 8.50
C MET A 38 4.41 8.69 7.55
N THR A 39 4.76 7.54 8.12
CA THR A 39 4.68 6.25 7.42
C THR A 39 3.23 5.83 7.28
N SER A 40 2.75 5.72 6.04
CA SER A 40 1.44 5.16 5.71
C SER A 40 1.41 3.65 6.02
N PRO A 41 0.22 3.03 6.06
CA PRO A 41 0.11 1.61 6.35
C PRO A 41 1.00 0.76 5.42
N ARG A 42 1.89 -0.03 6.04
CA ARG A 42 2.68 -1.05 5.35
C ARG A 42 1.93 -2.37 5.36
N ILE A 43 1.75 -2.95 4.19
CA ILE A 43 0.96 -4.15 3.99
C ILE A 43 1.91 -5.30 3.65
N CYS A 44 1.97 -6.30 4.52
CA CYS A 44 2.76 -7.51 4.32
C CYS A 44 2.07 -8.79 4.86
N CYS A 45 0.95 -8.66 5.55
CA CYS A 45 0.26 -9.78 6.18
C CYS A 45 -1.07 -10.11 5.48
N PRO A 46 -1.44 -11.40 5.39
CA PRO A 46 -2.69 -11.81 4.74
C PRO A 46 -3.95 -11.11 5.26
N GLY A 47 -4.03 -10.83 6.56
CA GLY A 47 -5.16 -10.14 7.20
C GLY A 47 -5.31 -8.65 6.83
N GLN A 48 -4.31 -8.06 6.19
CA GLN A 48 -4.34 -6.68 5.70
C GLN A 48 -4.81 -6.58 4.23
N LYS A 49 -4.94 -7.72 3.54
CA LYS A 49 -5.45 -7.76 2.16
C LYS A 49 -6.91 -7.33 2.11
N ASN A 50 -7.33 -6.86 0.94
CA ASN A 50 -8.69 -6.45 0.60
C ASN A 50 -9.27 -5.32 1.46
N GLN A 51 -8.47 -4.69 2.33
CA GLN A 51 -8.83 -3.46 3.01
C GLN A 51 -8.80 -2.30 2.01
N VAL A 52 -9.82 -1.44 2.06
CA VAL A 52 -9.92 -0.25 1.20
C VAL A 52 -9.21 0.92 1.88
N LEU A 53 -8.13 1.38 1.28
CA LEU A 53 -7.38 2.55 1.72
C LEU A 53 -7.77 3.76 0.87
N VAL A 54 -8.23 4.83 1.51
CA VAL A 54 -8.57 6.09 0.84
C VAL A 54 -7.39 7.05 0.94
N SER A 55 -6.87 7.47 -0.20
CA SER A 55 -5.80 8.47 -0.24
C SER A 55 -6.33 9.88 -0.03
N ASN A 56 -5.63 10.63 0.82
CA ASN A 56 -5.85 12.06 1.01
C ASN A 56 -4.87 12.93 0.23
N ILE A 57 -4.04 12.33 -0.64
CA ILE A 57 -3.07 13.04 -1.47
C ILE A 57 -3.19 12.67 -2.95
N ASN A 58 -2.86 13.63 -3.81
CA ASN A 58 -2.91 13.46 -5.25
C ASN A 58 -1.71 14.18 -5.89
N PRO A 59 -0.77 13.48 -6.55
CA PRO A 59 -0.75 12.03 -6.79
C PRO A 59 -0.62 11.19 -5.51
N THR A 60 -0.98 9.90 -5.59
CA THR A 60 -0.81 8.91 -4.51
C THR A 60 0.37 7.99 -4.86
N PRO A 61 1.56 8.24 -4.31
CA PRO A 61 2.69 7.32 -4.48
C PRO A 61 2.39 5.95 -3.88
N VAL A 62 2.86 4.90 -4.54
CA VAL A 62 2.86 3.54 -4.02
C VAL A 62 4.33 3.10 -3.94
N ILE A 63 4.82 2.91 -2.73
CA ILE A 63 6.21 2.51 -2.49
C ILE A 63 6.25 1.02 -2.18
N THR A 64 7.20 0.30 -2.75
CA THR A 64 7.46 -1.09 -2.41
C THR A 64 8.94 -1.26 -2.09
N TYR A 65 9.24 -2.20 -1.21
CA TYR A 65 10.61 -2.66 -0.99
C TYR A 65 10.63 -4.14 -0.69
N SER A 66 11.78 -4.75 -0.96
CA SER A 66 12.15 -6.08 -0.48
C SER A 66 13.63 -6.09 -0.13
N VAL A 67 13.98 -6.63 1.03
CA VAL A 67 15.37 -6.77 1.50
C VAL A 67 15.85 -8.23 1.45
N PHE A 68 14.96 -9.18 1.18
CA PHE A 68 15.26 -10.61 1.12
C PHE A 68 14.41 -11.25 0.02
N LEU A 69 15.05 -11.57 -1.12
CA LEU A 69 14.43 -12.13 -2.33
C LEU A 69 13.39 -11.22 -3.01
N GLN A 70 12.76 -11.74 -4.06
CA GLN A 70 11.68 -11.06 -4.78
C GLN A 70 10.36 -11.23 -4.02
N SER A 71 9.63 -10.13 -3.85
CA SER A 71 8.24 -10.15 -3.38
C SER A 71 7.33 -9.56 -4.45
N THR A 72 6.14 -10.14 -4.63
CA THR A 72 5.14 -9.66 -5.60
C THR A 72 3.88 -9.20 -4.90
N PHE A 73 3.42 -8.00 -5.25
CA PHE A 73 2.22 -7.36 -4.73
C PHE A 73 1.24 -7.09 -5.87
N VAL A 74 -0.02 -7.51 -5.72
CA VAL A 74 -1.10 -7.15 -6.64
C VAL A 74 -2.05 -6.21 -5.92
N TYR A 75 -2.35 -5.08 -6.55
CA TYR A 75 -3.27 -4.09 -6.00
C TYR A 75 -4.16 -3.51 -7.09
N ASN A 76 -5.38 -3.12 -6.69
CA ASN A 76 -6.32 -2.43 -7.56
C ASN A 76 -6.50 -1.01 -7.03
N TYR A 77 -6.75 -0.07 -7.93
CA TYR A 77 -7.15 1.28 -7.57
C TYR A 77 -8.41 1.71 -8.34
N ARG A 78 -9.15 2.66 -7.77
CA ARG A 78 -10.25 3.34 -8.46
C ARG A 78 -10.37 4.79 -8.00
N TYR A 79 -10.97 5.63 -8.84
CA TYR A 79 -11.39 6.96 -8.45
C TYR A 79 -12.77 6.90 -7.79
N VAL A 80 -12.96 7.65 -6.71
CA VAL A 80 -14.26 7.85 -6.05
C VAL A 80 -14.59 9.33 -6.00
#